data_AF-A0A0S1MID2-F1
#
_entry.id   AF-A0A0S1MID2-F1
#
_cell.length_a   1.000
_cell.length_b   1.000
_cell.length_c   1.000
_cell.angle_alpha   90.00
_cell.angle_beta   90.00
_cell.angle_gamma   90.00
#
_symmetry.space_group_name_H-M   'P 1'
#
loop_
_entity.id
_entity.type
_entity.pdbx_description
1 polymer ?
#
loop_
_entity_poly.entity_id
_entity_poly.type
_entity_poly.pdbx_seq_one_letter_code
_entity_poly.pdbx_strand_id
1 'polypeptide(L)'
;MPLNREIWASWNYFTGQRKSKPKSFSDCDHNSIAMESTVSLTYWMNLLQSIPEEKYGPILVTLNPAEPIDQRFISGQWEYEHALYTSKSVKAQSRLSEIQGLSGLSYVGAWTKYGFHEDGFTSALKLLVRDKYELFRVKSPIGLTIRDEKVRPPGLIVRLIIFCIQALFEIFFLILKVLGSSLGKTKKS
;
A
#
# COMPACT_ATOMS: atom_id res chain seq x y z
N MET A 1 -10.11 -17.70 10.84
CA MET A 1 -10.15 -16.94 12.12
C MET A 1 -9.32 -17.69 13.17
N PRO A 2 -8.76 -17.01 14.18
CA PRO A 2 -8.07 -17.69 15.28
C PRO A 2 -9.01 -18.66 16.02
N LEU A 3 -8.46 -19.74 16.55
CA LEU A 3 -9.25 -20.75 17.28
C LEU A 3 -9.84 -20.18 18.59
N ASN A 4 -9.06 -19.36 19.31
CA ASN A 4 -9.59 -18.63 20.46
C ASN A 4 -10.42 -17.45 19.96
N ARG A 5 -11.71 -17.42 20.34
CA ARG A 5 -12.64 -16.37 19.94
C ARG A 5 -12.35 -15.02 20.60
N GLU A 6 -11.73 -15.02 21.78
CA GLU A 6 -11.43 -13.79 22.53
C GLU A 6 -10.43 -12.88 21.79
N ILE A 7 -9.64 -13.44 20.88
CA ILE A 7 -8.65 -12.70 20.09
C ILE A 7 -9.15 -12.35 18.68
N TRP A 8 -10.46 -12.50 18.43
CA TRP A 8 -11.03 -12.07 17.16
C TRP A 8 -11.04 -10.55 17.07
N ALA A 9 -10.23 -10.02 16.16
CA ALA A 9 -10.36 -8.64 15.70
C ALA A 9 -11.32 -8.55 14.50
N SER A 10 -11.71 -7.33 14.14
CA SER A 10 -12.48 -7.05 12.91
C SER A 10 -11.77 -7.54 11.64
N TRP A 11 -10.45 -7.69 11.71
CA TRP A 11 -9.57 -8.20 10.67
C TRP A 11 -8.43 -8.97 11.33
N ASN A 12 -8.22 -10.22 10.93
CA ASN A 12 -7.16 -11.07 11.45
C ASN A 12 -6.24 -11.49 10.31
N TYR A 13 -4.96 -11.23 10.51
CA TYR A 13 -3.93 -11.45 9.51
C TYR A 13 -3.09 -12.68 9.89
N PHE A 14 -2.81 -13.52 8.92
CA PHE A 14 -1.99 -14.71 9.07
C PHE A 14 -0.85 -14.67 8.06
N THR A 15 0.38 -14.90 8.55
CA THR A 15 1.55 -15.13 7.72
C THR A 15 1.99 -16.57 7.85
N GLY A 16 1.96 -17.28 6.74
CA GLY A 16 2.57 -18.59 6.62
C GLY A 16 3.85 -18.52 5.81
N GLN A 17 4.86 -19.31 6.18
CA GLN A 17 5.88 -19.70 5.22
C GLN A 17 5.31 -20.86 4.41
N ARG A 18 4.91 -20.59 3.16
CA ARG A 18 4.62 -21.67 2.24
C ARG A 18 5.96 -22.28 1.85
N LYS A 19 6.18 -23.57 2.17
CA LYS A 19 7.29 -24.34 1.58
C LYS A 19 6.97 -24.56 0.10
N SER A 20 7.10 -23.53 -0.73
CA SER A 20 7.08 -23.71 -2.18
C SER A 20 8.32 -24.53 -2.57
N LYS A 21 8.13 -25.56 -3.41
CA LYS A 21 9.26 -26.21 -4.08
C LYS A 21 10.04 -25.12 -4.83
N PRO A 22 11.39 -25.14 -4.83
CA PRO A 22 12.17 -24.18 -5.59
C PRO A 22 11.72 -24.25 -7.05
N LYS A 23 11.21 -23.13 -7.59
CA LYS A 23 11.01 -23.01 -9.02
C LYS A 23 12.40 -23.15 -9.67
N SER A 24 12.47 -23.98 -10.72
CA SER A 24 13.69 -24.15 -11.51
C SER A 24 14.26 -22.79 -11.92
N PHE A 25 15.58 -22.66 -11.82
CA PHE A 25 16.38 -21.45 -12.01
C PHE A 25 16.37 -20.88 -13.44
N SER A 26 15.51 -21.37 -14.35
CA SER A 26 15.52 -20.96 -15.76
C SER A 26 14.69 -19.72 -16.08
N ASP A 27 13.79 -19.27 -15.19
CA ASP A 27 12.87 -18.15 -15.47
C ASP A 27 12.83 -17.08 -14.36
N CYS A 28 13.99 -16.63 -13.87
CA CYS A 28 14.05 -15.54 -12.90
C CYS A 28 14.89 -14.35 -13.40
N ASP A 29 14.18 -13.28 -13.72
CA ASP A 29 14.70 -11.92 -13.75
C ASP A 29 15.33 -11.60 -12.38
N HIS A 30 16.53 -11.06 -12.40
CA HIS A 30 17.52 -11.07 -11.31
C HIS A 30 17.17 -10.02 -10.25
N ASN A 31 16.05 -10.16 -9.54
CA ASN A 31 15.68 -9.35 -8.37
C ASN A 31 14.55 -9.92 -7.48
N SER A 32 14.14 -11.17 -7.67
CA SER A 32 13.05 -11.78 -6.90
C SER A 32 13.55 -12.64 -5.72
N ILE A 33 14.24 -12.01 -4.76
CA ILE A 33 14.25 -12.55 -3.38
C ILE A 33 12.92 -12.13 -2.72
N ALA A 34 11.81 -12.66 -3.24
CA ALA A 34 10.56 -12.64 -2.52
C ALA A 34 10.44 -14.02 -1.88
N MET A 35 10.80 -14.12 -0.59
CA MET A 35 10.19 -15.12 0.27
C MET A 35 8.68 -14.97 0.07
N GLU A 36 8.05 -15.92 -0.60
CA GLU A 36 6.61 -15.92 -0.88
C GLU A 36 5.88 -16.24 0.44
N SER A 37 5.94 -15.31 1.40
CA SER A 37 5.13 -15.34 2.59
C SER A 37 3.68 -15.23 2.14
N THR A 38 2.93 -16.32 2.27
CA THR A 38 1.50 -16.27 1.96
C THR A 38 0.82 -15.45 3.03
N VAL A 39 0.34 -14.30 2.59
CA VAL A 39 -0.46 -13.38 3.38
C VAL A 39 -1.91 -13.78 3.21
N SER A 40 -2.55 -14.16 4.33
CA SER A 40 -3.98 -14.43 4.39
C SER A 40 -4.63 -13.44 5.34
N LEU A 41 -5.74 -12.82 4.92
CA LEU A 41 -6.47 -11.86 5.74
C LEU A 41 -7.93 -12.27 5.81
N THR A 42 -8.48 -12.42 7.02
CA THR A 42 -9.92 -12.69 7.21
C THR A 42 -10.59 -11.53 7.93
N TYR A 43 -11.63 -10.98 7.32
CA TYR A 43 -12.51 -9.97 7.89
C TYR A 43 -13.70 -10.62 8.59
N TRP A 44 -14.02 -10.13 9.78
CA TRP A 44 -15.25 -10.49 10.49
C TRP A 44 -16.34 -9.45 10.18
N MET A 45 -17.18 -9.77 9.19
CA MET A 45 -18.14 -8.82 8.65
C MET A 45 -19.28 -8.51 9.63
N ASN A 46 -19.61 -9.44 10.52
CA ASN A 46 -20.59 -9.17 11.58
C ASN A 46 -20.18 -7.97 12.42
N LEU A 47 -18.92 -7.91 12.84
CA LEU A 47 -18.41 -6.77 13.61
C LEU A 47 -18.27 -5.52 12.73
N LEU A 48 -17.70 -5.64 11.53
CA LEU A 48 -17.45 -4.48 10.65
C LEU A 48 -18.70 -3.78 10.15
N GLN A 49 -19.77 -4.52 9.92
CA GLN A 49 -21.01 -4.03 9.31
C GLN A 49 -22.21 -4.15 10.27
N SER A 50 -21.97 -4.47 11.55
CA SER A 50 -23.02 -4.67 12.56
C SER A 50 -24.09 -5.70 12.15
N ILE A 51 -23.68 -6.81 11.52
CA ILE A 51 -24.60 -7.87 11.08
C ILE A 51 -24.87 -8.84 12.24
N PRO A 52 -26.14 -9.09 12.62
CA PRO A 52 -26.48 -9.96 13.75
C PRO A 52 -25.97 -11.39 13.60
N GLU A 53 -24.97 -11.77 14.39
CA GLU A 53 -24.37 -13.10 14.31
C GLU A 53 -25.32 -14.20 14.82
N GLU A 54 -26.20 -13.93 15.80
CA GLU A 54 -27.13 -14.95 16.28
C GLU A 54 -28.11 -15.41 15.19
N LYS A 55 -28.39 -14.54 14.22
CA LYS A 55 -29.32 -14.81 13.13
C LYS A 55 -28.67 -15.49 11.94
N TYR A 56 -27.45 -15.08 11.57
CA TYR A 56 -26.80 -15.49 10.32
C TYR A 56 -25.56 -16.37 10.53
N GLY A 57 -25.12 -16.53 11.78
CA GLY A 57 -23.81 -17.09 12.09
C GLY A 57 -22.65 -16.16 11.67
N PRO A 58 -21.41 -16.65 11.77
CA PRO A 58 -20.22 -15.91 11.38
C PRO A 58 -20.19 -15.67 9.86
N ILE A 59 -20.11 -14.40 9.46
CA ILE A 59 -19.93 -13.96 8.07
C ILE A 59 -18.49 -13.47 7.94
N LEU A 60 -17.72 -14.20 7.15
CA LEU A 60 -16.29 -13.99 6.99
C LEU A 60 -15.94 -13.74 5.53
N VAL A 61 -15.01 -12.81 5.30
CA VAL A 61 -14.40 -12.60 3.97
C VAL A 61 -12.91 -12.85 4.11
N THR A 62 -12.40 -13.84 3.39
CA THR A 62 -10.98 -14.18 3.42
C THR A 62 -10.31 -13.85 2.10
N LEU A 63 -9.26 -13.05 2.16
CA LEU A 63 -8.36 -12.75 1.06
C LEU A 63 -7.16 -13.71 1.11
N ASN A 64 -6.86 -14.33 -0.03
CA ASN A 64 -5.69 -15.19 -0.23
C ASN A 64 -5.54 -16.25 0.88
N PRO A 65 -6.53 -17.14 1.06
CA PRO A 65 -6.54 -18.10 2.15
C PRO A 65 -5.27 -18.97 2.13
N ALA A 66 -4.61 -19.08 3.28
CA ALA A 66 -3.36 -19.85 3.40
C ALA A 66 -3.57 -21.36 3.15
N GLU A 67 -4.76 -21.85 3.45
CA GLU A 67 -5.20 -23.22 3.20
C GLU A 67 -6.55 -23.21 2.47
N PRO A 68 -6.86 -24.23 1.64
CA PRO A 68 -8.15 -24.34 0.99
C PRO A 68 -9.32 -24.34 2.00
N ILE A 69 -10.38 -23.59 1.69
CA ILE A 69 -11.61 -23.57 2.49
C ILE A 69 -12.56 -24.63 1.93
N ASP A 70 -13.21 -25.40 2.80
CA ASP A 70 -14.25 -26.37 2.40
C ASP A 70 -15.38 -25.63 1.65
N GLN A 71 -15.70 -26.13 0.45
CA GLN A 71 -16.67 -25.54 -0.48
C GLN A 71 -18.05 -25.30 0.16
N ARG A 72 -18.45 -26.12 1.14
CA ARG A 72 -19.74 -25.97 1.83
C ARG A 72 -19.86 -24.67 2.64
N PHE A 73 -18.73 -24.04 2.98
CA PHE A 73 -18.69 -22.77 3.69
C PHE A 73 -18.49 -21.56 2.76
N ILE A 74 -18.28 -21.77 1.47
CA ILE A 74 -18.04 -20.69 0.51
C ILE A 74 -19.37 -20.25 -0.09
N SER A 75 -19.79 -19.02 0.21
CA SER A 75 -20.98 -18.40 -0.43
C SER A 75 -20.67 -17.78 -1.79
N GLY A 76 -19.42 -17.40 -2.03
CA GLY A 76 -18.95 -16.85 -3.30
C GLY A 76 -17.44 -16.67 -3.31
N GLN A 77 -16.86 -16.72 -4.49
CA GLN A 77 -15.43 -16.55 -4.73
C GLN A 77 -15.23 -15.66 -5.94
N TRP A 78 -14.31 -14.71 -5.82
CA TRP A 78 -13.97 -13.76 -6.87
C TRP A 78 -12.46 -13.58 -6.92
N GLU A 79 -11.96 -13.34 -8.12
CA GLU A 79 -10.56 -13.01 -8.38
C GLU A 79 -10.46 -11.53 -8.70
N TYR A 80 -9.56 -10.84 -8.01
CA TYR A 80 -9.30 -9.42 -8.19
C TYR A 80 -7.79 -9.21 -8.33
N GLU A 81 -7.41 -8.34 -9.25
CA GLU A 81 -6.03 -7.89 -9.39
C GLU A 81 -5.83 -6.56 -8.66
N HIS A 82 -4.71 -6.42 -7.95
CA HIS A 82 -4.32 -5.17 -7.30
C HIS A 82 -3.09 -4.57 -7.99
N ALA A 83 -3.14 -3.28 -8.30
CA ALA A 83 -2.00 -2.58 -8.89
C ALA A 83 -0.79 -2.62 -7.95
N LEU A 84 0.37 -2.98 -8.48
CA LEU A 84 1.63 -2.97 -7.75
C LEU A 84 2.36 -1.64 -7.93
N TYR A 85 2.57 -0.93 -6.83
CA TYR A 85 3.26 0.35 -6.82
C TYR A 85 4.78 0.15 -6.76
N THR A 86 5.39 0.10 -7.94
CA THR A 86 6.84 0.05 -8.11
C THR A 86 7.42 1.45 -8.33
N SER A 87 8.74 1.61 -8.20
CA SER A 87 9.44 2.85 -8.57
C SER A 87 9.18 3.25 -10.03
N LYS A 88 9.03 2.28 -10.94
CA LYS A 88 8.63 2.52 -12.33
C LYS A 88 7.21 3.08 -12.43
N SER A 89 6.25 2.52 -11.67
CA SER A 89 4.87 3.03 -11.65
C SER A 89 4.78 4.47 -11.13
N VAL A 90 5.53 4.81 -10.07
CA VAL A 90 5.55 6.17 -9.51
C VAL A 90 6.17 7.17 -10.51
N LYS A 91 7.24 6.77 -11.21
CA LYS A 91 7.82 7.59 -12.30
C LYS A 91 6.85 7.76 -13.47
N ALA A 92 6.04 6.74 -13.78
CA ALA A 92 5.01 6.87 -14.82
C ALA A 92 3.89 7.83 -14.39
N GLN A 93 3.46 7.77 -13.13
CA GLN A 93 2.47 8.70 -12.58
C GLN A 93 2.91 10.17 -12.69
N SER A 94 4.19 10.49 -12.45
CA SER A 94 4.69 11.87 -12.57
C SER A 94 4.63 12.41 -14.01
N ARG A 95 4.56 11.51 -15.00
CA ARG A 95 4.47 11.83 -16.42
C ARG A 95 3.04 11.81 -16.94
N LEU A 96 2.05 11.50 -16.09
CA LEU A 96 0.66 11.36 -16.50
C LEU A 96 0.12 12.63 -17.19
N SER A 97 0.56 13.82 -16.77
CA SER A 97 0.16 15.09 -17.40
C SER A 97 0.58 15.21 -18.87
N GLU A 98 1.63 14.51 -19.30
CA GLU A 98 2.10 14.51 -20.69
C GLU A 98 1.06 13.90 -21.65
N ILE A 99 0.20 13.01 -21.16
CA ILE A 99 -0.78 12.29 -22.00
C ILE A 99 -2.23 12.76 -21.81
N GLN A 100 -2.51 13.67 -20.87
CA GLN A 100 -3.88 14.13 -20.60
C GLN A 100 -4.40 15.03 -21.72
N GLY A 101 -5.49 14.61 -22.35
CA GLY A 101 -6.16 15.30 -23.45
C GLY A 101 -5.56 15.01 -24.83
N LEU A 102 -4.51 14.17 -24.92
CA LEU A 102 -3.98 13.74 -26.22
C LEU A 102 -5.03 12.92 -26.95
N SER A 103 -5.30 13.28 -28.21
CA SER A 103 -6.35 12.66 -29.04
C SER A 103 -7.73 12.65 -28.37
N GLY A 104 -8.03 13.63 -27.52
CA GLY A 104 -9.30 13.72 -26.78
C GLY A 104 -9.45 12.71 -25.64
N LEU A 105 -8.41 11.96 -25.30
CA LEU A 105 -8.43 10.98 -24.22
C LEU A 105 -7.90 11.57 -22.93
N SER A 106 -8.52 11.22 -21.80
CA SER A 106 -8.04 11.58 -20.48
C SER A 106 -8.18 10.39 -19.52
N TYR A 107 -7.23 10.28 -18.59
CA TYR A 107 -7.04 9.09 -17.76
C TYR A 107 -7.20 9.44 -16.29
N VAL A 108 -8.10 8.73 -15.59
CA VAL A 108 -8.40 8.94 -14.17
C VAL A 108 -8.55 7.59 -13.49
N GLY A 109 -8.33 7.54 -12.18
CA GLY A 109 -8.42 6.30 -11.40
C GLY A 109 -7.50 6.29 -10.19
N ALA A 110 -7.74 5.33 -9.29
CA ALA A 110 -6.97 5.17 -8.06
C ALA A 110 -5.46 4.95 -8.31
N TRP A 111 -5.13 4.27 -9.41
CA TRP A 111 -3.77 4.01 -9.87
C TRP A 111 -2.98 5.28 -10.20
N THR A 112 -3.63 6.44 -10.34
CA THR A 112 -2.96 7.71 -10.62
C THR A 112 -2.23 8.30 -9.40
N LYS A 113 -2.46 7.73 -8.20
CA LYS A 113 -1.80 8.11 -6.94
C LYS A 113 -1.45 6.88 -6.08
N TYR A 114 -2.09 6.65 -4.93
CA TYR A 114 -1.71 5.63 -3.96
C TYR A 114 -2.65 4.41 -3.94
N GLY A 115 -3.69 4.40 -4.77
CA GLY A 115 -4.55 3.23 -4.96
C GLY A 115 -5.81 3.21 -4.13
N PHE A 116 -6.10 4.28 -3.41
CA PHE A 116 -7.31 4.38 -2.60
C PHE A 116 -8.51 4.89 -3.41
N HIS A 117 -9.71 4.70 -2.86
CA HIS A 117 -10.95 5.16 -3.49
C HIS A 117 -10.96 6.70 -3.66
N GLU A 118 -10.41 7.41 -2.68
CA GLU A 118 -10.25 8.86 -2.66
C GLU A 118 -9.34 9.35 -3.78
N ASP A 119 -8.34 8.55 -4.17
CA ASP A 119 -7.46 8.89 -5.29
C ASP A 119 -8.21 8.79 -6.62
N GLY A 120 -9.04 7.76 -6.78
CA GLY A 120 -9.92 7.62 -7.94
C GLY A 120 -10.87 8.80 -8.05
N PHE A 121 -11.57 9.12 -6.96
CA PHE A 121 -12.47 10.26 -6.90
C PHE A 121 -11.76 11.59 -7.19
N THR A 122 -10.65 11.85 -6.50
CA THR A 122 -9.91 13.12 -6.60
C THR A 122 -9.27 13.30 -7.98
N SER A 123 -8.78 12.22 -8.62
CA SER A 123 -8.19 12.31 -9.96
C SER A 123 -9.23 12.69 -11.02
N ALA A 124 -10.43 12.11 -10.94
CA ALA A 124 -11.55 12.48 -11.80
C ALA A 124 -11.99 13.92 -11.57
N LEU A 125 -12.19 14.30 -10.31
CA LEU A 125 -12.63 15.64 -9.95
C LEU A 125 -11.62 16.71 -10.38
N LYS A 126 -10.33 16.47 -10.17
CA LYS A 126 -9.24 17.35 -10.62
C LYS A 126 -9.27 17.54 -12.14
N LEU A 127 -9.47 16.47 -12.91
CA LEU A 127 -9.55 16.57 -14.36
C LEU A 127 -10.77 17.40 -14.80
N LEU A 128 -11.96 17.07 -14.28
CA LEU A 128 -13.23 17.61 -14.73
C LEU A 128 -13.49 19.05 -14.30
N VAL A 129 -13.07 19.42 -13.09
CA VAL A 129 -13.41 20.72 -12.48
C VAL A 129 -12.24 21.71 -12.58
N ARG A 130 -11.01 21.24 -12.77
CA ARG A 130 -9.82 22.10 -12.74
C ARG A 130 -9.03 22.06 -14.03
N ASP A 131 -8.48 20.91 -14.40
CA ASP A 131 -7.47 20.83 -15.46
C ASP A 131 -8.10 20.95 -16.87
N LYS A 132 -9.34 20.47 -17.05
CA LYS A 132 -10.08 20.46 -18.32
C LYS A 132 -11.53 20.95 -18.18
N TYR A 133 -11.76 21.87 -17.25
CA TYR A 133 -13.10 22.43 -17.00
C TYR A 133 -13.76 22.97 -18.28
N GLU A 134 -13.02 23.69 -19.13
CA GLU A 134 -13.56 24.25 -20.37
C GLU A 134 -14.10 23.19 -21.34
N LEU A 135 -13.53 21.98 -21.30
CA LEU A 135 -13.93 20.85 -22.16
C LEU A 135 -15.18 20.15 -21.63
N PHE A 136 -15.23 19.85 -20.33
CA PHE A 136 -16.31 19.03 -19.75
C PHE A 136 -17.43 19.85 -19.11
N ARG A 137 -17.15 21.11 -18.72
CA ARG A 137 -18.06 22.06 -18.08
C ARG A 137 -18.83 21.49 -16.89
N VAL A 138 -18.22 20.55 -16.18
CA VAL A 138 -18.82 19.91 -15.01
C VAL A 138 -18.77 20.87 -13.84
N LYS A 139 -19.95 21.25 -13.33
CA LYS A 139 -20.05 21.97 -12.06
C LYS A 139 -19.73 21.02 -10.92
N SER A 140 -18.86 21.44 -10.02
CA SER A 140 -18.56 20.65 -8.82
C SER A 140 -19.81 20.50 -7.95
N PRO A 141 -20.20 19.28 -7.55
CA PRO A 141 -21.34 19.06 -6.64
C PRO A 141 -21.04 19.51 -5.21
N ILE A 142 -19.76 19.62 -4.88
CA ILE A 142 -19.26 20.12 -3.60
C ILE A 142 -18.75 21.54 -3.88
N GLY A 143 -19.13 22.53 -3.09
CA GLY A 143 -18.68 23.92 -3.21
C GLY A 143 -17.18 24.08 -2.95
N LEU A 144 -16.35 23.49 -3.79
CA LEU A 144 -14.91 23.43 -3.62
C LEU A 144 -14.29 24.72 -4.11
N THR A 145 -13.88 25.57 -3.17
CA THR A 145 -12.77 26.49 -3.42
C THR A 145 -11.50 25.67 -3.57
N ILE A 146 -11.10 25.41 -4.82
CA ILE A 146 -9.81 24.78 -5.11
C ILE A 146 -8.73 25.77 -4.71
N ARG A 147 -8.15 25.57 -3.53
CA ARG A 147 -6.91 26.25 -3.16
C ARG A 147 -5.78 25.54 -3.89
N ASP A 148 -5.03 26.30 -4.69
CA ASP A 148 -3.79 25.83 -5.31
C ASP A 148 -2.69 25.76 -4.25
N GLU A 149 -2.87 24.89 -3.27
CA GLU A 149 -1.79 24.54 -2.35
C GLU A 149 -0.80 23.67 -3.14
N LYS A 150 0.14 24.34 -3.81
CA LYS A 150 1.41 23.70 -4.17
C LYS A 150 2.02 23.30 -2.84
N VAL A 151 1.86 22.04 -2.45
CA VAL A 151 2.69 21.39 -1.43
C VAL A 151 4.09 21.39 -2.01
N ARG A 152 4.81 22.50 -1.79
CA ARG A 152 6.19 22.61 -2.17
C ARG A 152 6.91 21.59 -1.29
N PRO A 153 7.69 20.67 -1.87
CA PRO A 153 8.59 19.89 -1.02
C PRO A 153 9.38 20.86 -0.14
N PRO A 154 9.79 20.43 1.08
CA PRO A 154 10.61 21.27 1.94
C PRO A 154 11.74 21.86 1.11
N GLY A 155 11.93 23.19 1.20
CA GLY A 155 12.90 23.91 0.40
C GLY A 155 14.29 23.27 0.53
N LEU A 156 15.18 23.52 -0.44
CA LEU A 156 16.53 22.94 -0.47
C LEU A 156 17.24 23.02 0.89
N ILE A 157 17.07 24.15 1.59
CA ILE A 157 17.60 24.38 2.94
C ILE A 157 17.07 23.36 3.95
N VAL A 158 15.76 23.14 4.01
CA VAL A 158 15.15 22.17 4.93
C VAL A 158 15.61 20.75 4.61
N ARG A 159 15.75 20.41 3.32
CA ARG A 159 16.30 19.11 2.89
C ARG A 159 17.75 18.92 3.29
N LEU A 160 18.58 19.95 3.16
CA LEU A 160 19.97 19.94 3.62
C LEU A 160 20.05 19.79 5.14
N ILE A 161 19.21 20.49 5.89
CA ILE A 161 19.14 20.34 7.36
C ILE A 161 18.78 18.90 7.75
N ILE A 162 17.74 18.32 7.13
CA ILE A 162 17.35 16.93 7.38
C ILE A 162 18.52 15.98 7.06
N PHE A 163 19.20 16.18 5.93
CA PHE A 163 20.34 15.35 5.54
C PHE A 163 21.52 15.48 6.52
N CYS A 164 21.84 16.69 6.98
CA CYS A 164 22.86 16.93 7.99
C CYS A 164 22.52 16.24 9.32
N ILE A 165 21.26 16.30 9.76
CA ILE A 165 20.80 15.61 10.98
C ILE A 165 20.95 14.10 10.81
N GLN A 166 20.54 13.54 9.68
CA GLN A 166 20.68 12.11 9.38
C GLN A 166 22.15 11.67 9.38
N ALA A 167 23.03 12.44 8.74
CA ALA A 167 24.46 12.17 8.71
C ALA A 167 25.10 12.23 10.11
N LEU A 168 24.71 13.20 10.94
CA LEU A 168 25.19 13.30 12.33
C LEU A 168 24.73 12.10 13.17
N PHE A 169 23.49 11.65 13.01
CA PHE A 169 22.99 10.45 13.66
C PHE A 169 23.79 9.20 13.25
N GLU A 170 24.05 9.01 11.97
CA GLU A 170 24.85 7.89 11.45
C GLU A 170 26.31 7.94 11.97
N ILE A 171 26.94 9.11 11.95
CA ILE A 171 28.29 9.30 12.50
C ILE A 171 28.33 9.00 14.00
N PHE A 172 27.34 9.48 14.75
CA PHE A 172 27.23 9.21 16.18
C PHE A 172 27.10 7.71 16.48
N PHE A 173 26.24 7.00 15.77
CA PHE A 173 26.10 5.54 15.90
C PHE A 173 27.37 4.79 15.48
N LEU A 174 28.08 5.26 14.44
CA LEU A 174 29.35 4.70 14.03
C LEU A 174 30.43 4.88 15.12
N ILE A 175 30.52 6.05 15.73
CA ILE A 175 31.44 6.34 16.83
C ILE A 175 31.14 5.44 18.04
N LEU A 176 29.87 5.33 18.44
CA LEU A 176 29.46 4.43 19.53
C LEU A 176 29.83 2.97 19.23
N LYS A 177 29.66 2.53 17.99
CA LYS A 177 30.01 1.17 17.56
C LYS A 177 31.53 0.93 17.62
N VAL A 178 32.34 1.90 17.19
CA VAL A 178 33.81 1.82 17.26
C VAL A 178 34.29 1.83 18.72
N LEU A 179 33.80 2.75 19.56
CA LEU A 179 34.16 2.83 20.97
C LEU A 179 33.70 1.60 21.77
N GLY A 180 32.49 1.09 21.50
CA GLY A 180 31.99 -0.15 22.09
C GLY A 180 32.81 -1.38 21.68
N SER A 181 33.30 -1.42 20.44
CA SER A 181 34.18 -2.51 19.97
C SER A 181 35.59 -2.48 20.59
N SER A 182 36.06 -1.29 20.99
CA SER A 182 37.35 -1.08 21.67
C SER A 182 37.31 -1.55 23.13
N LEU A 183 36.21 -1.30 23.85
CA LEU A 183 35.99 -1.72 25.23
C LEU A 183 35.77 -3.24 25.39
N GLY A 184 35.37 -3.95 24.32
CA GLY A 184 35.20 -5.41 24.34
C GLY A 184 36.49 -6.22 24.19
N LYS A 185 37.60 -5.60 23.78
CA LYS A 185 38.88 -6.29 23.55
C LYS A 185 39.80 -6.36 24.77
N THR A 186 39.52 -5.63 25.85
CA THR A 186 40.40 -5.55 27.04
C THR A 186 40.01 -6.49 28.18
N LYS A 187 38.98 -7.35 28.02
CA LYS A 187 38.50 -8.28 29.07
C LYS A 187 38.78 -9.77 28.86
N LYS A 188 39.68 -10.13 27.94
CA LYS A 188 40.21 -11.51 27.81
C LYS A 188 41.72 -11.51 28.08
N SER A 189 42.07 -11.61 29.35
CA SER A 189 43.36 -12.05 29.87
C SER A 189 43.12 -12.71 31.22
#